data_AF-A0A528HAC5-F1
#
_entry.id   AF-A0A528HAC5-F1
#
_cell.length_a   1.000
_cell.length_b   1.000
_cell.length_c   1.000
_cell.angle_alpha   90.00
_cell.angle_beta   90.00
_cell.angle_gamma   90.00
#
_symmetry.space_group_name_H-M   'P 1'
#
loop_
_entity.id
_entity.type
_entity.pdbx_description
1 polymer ?
#
loop_
_entity_poly.entity_id
_entity_poly.type
_entity_poly.pdbx_seq_one_letter_code
_entity_poly.pdbx_strand_id
1 'polypeptide(L)'
;NYAKTIFVGYMRRYAPAYLAAMEELPDFADITHVRIFDLISEGRHFLKKSQNILSPTDIDPALLARGAGEREALIREVVGSDAPADLVRAYRGLTALSSHHISAMRGLLGEPVRVLAAHRTNGGANTSVTFDYGHFACCYDAVVDDLGLFDAMIEVRSNTKRVRIIYD
;
A
#
# COMPACT_ATOMS: atom_id res chain seq x y z
N ASN A 1 8.48 28.42 4.39
CA ASN A 1 9.87 28.05 4.10
C ASN A 1 10.37 27.06 5.13
N TYR A 2 10.23 25.76 4.86
CA TYR A 2 10.82 24.73 5.71
C TYR A 2 12.30 24.59 5.34
N ALA A 3 13.21 24.79 6.31
CA ALA A 3 14.66 24.76 6.10
C ALA A 3 15.28 23.36 6.13
N LYS A 4 14.45 22.32 6.34
CA LYS A 4 14.89 20.93 6.48
C LYS A 4 14.20 20.05 5.45
N THR A 5 14.97 19.15 4.85
CA THR A 5 14.44 18.08 4.01
C THR A 5 13.66 17.11 4.88
N ILE A 6 12.42 16.83 4.48
CA ILE A 6 11.59 15.78 5.08
C ILE A 6 11.60 14.59 4.12
N PHE A 7 11.92 13.42 4.66
CA PHE A 7 11.90 12.18 3.91
C PHE A 7 10.75 11.31 4.40
N VAL A 8 9.94 10.81 3.47
CA VAL A 8 8.89 9.83 3.76
C VAL A 8 9.45 8.44 3.53
N GLY A 9 9.36 7.57 4.53
CA GLY A 9 9.97 6.23 4.54
C GLY A 9 9.31 5.23 3.59
N TYR A 10 9.30 5.48 2.29
CA TYR A 10 8.85 4.51 1.27
C TYR A 10 9.95 3.50 0.93
N MET A 11 10.32 2.66 1.90
CA MET A 11 11.46 1.73 1.80
C MET A 11 11.39 0.75 0.62
N ARG A 12 10.19 0.39 0.12
CA ARG A 12 10.02 -0.47 -1.06
C ARG A 12 10.75 0.06 -2.31
N ARG A 13 10.93 1.38 -2.44
CA ARG A 13 11.66 2.02 -3.55
C ARG A 13 13.19 1.90 -3.46
N TYR A 14 13.70 1.42 -2.33
CA TYR A 14 15.13 1.26 -2.06
C TYR A 14 15.52 -0.20 -1.86
N ALA A 15 14.57 -1.14 -2.01
CA ALA A 15 14.87 -2.56 -1.93
C ALA A 15 15.77 -2.96 -3.11
N PRO A 16 16.78 -3.83 -2.91
CA PRO A 16 17.64 -4.30 -4.00
C PRO A 16 16.86 -4.88 -5.19
N ALA A 17 15.80 -5.67 -4.92
CA ALA A 17 14.94 -6.23 -5.97
C ALA A 17 14.20 -5.15 -6.78
N TYR A 18 13.80 -4.05 -6.15
CA TYR A 18 13.17 -2.92 -6.82
C TYR A 18 14.17 -2.18 -7.73
N LEU A 19 15.38 -1.93 -7.23
CA LEU A 19 16.43 -1.25 -8.00
C LEU A 19 16.86 -2.10 -9.21
N ALA A 20 17.09 -3.40 -9.02
CA ALA A 20 17.39 -4.32 -10.11
C ALA A 20 16.23 -4.41 -11.13
N ALA A 21 14.98 -4.42 -10.66
CA ALA A 21 13.84 -4.43 -11.56
C ALA A 21 13.74 -3.16 -12.42
N MET A 22 14.10 -1.98 -11.90
CA MET A 22 14.13 -0.74 -12.69
C MET A 22 15.06 -0.85 -13.90
N GLU A 23 16.21 -1.53 -13.76
CA GLU A 23 17.16 -1.76 -14.85
C GLU A 23 16.63 -2.78 -15.88
N GLU A 24 15.68 -3.63 -15.47
CA GLU A 24 15.14 -4.72 -16.27
C GLU A 24 13.76 -4.43 -16.86
N LEU A 25 13.14 -3.28 -16.57
CA LEU A 25 11.81 -2.98 -17.09
C LEU A 25 11.81 -2.92 -18.63
N PRO A 26 10.75 -3.41 -19.30
CA PRO A 26 10.55 -3.07 -20.70
C PRO A 26 10.30 -1.57 -20.86
N ASP A 27 10.50 -1.05 -22.08
CA ASP A 27 10.10 0.31 -22.41
C ASP A 27 8.61 0.52 -22.10
N PHE A 28 8.25 1.71 -21.61
CA PHE A 28 6.88 2.01 -21.20
C PHE A 28 5.85 1.76 -22.32
N ALA A 29 6.22 2.07 -23.56
CA ALA A 29 5.38 1.84 -24.75
C ALA A 29 5.11 0.35 -25.02
N ASP A 30 5.97 -0.54 -24.55
CA ASP A 30 5.84 -1.99 -24.73
C ASP A 30 5.11 -2.68 -23.57
N ILE A 31 4.83 -1.96 -22.48
CA ILE A 31 4.06 -2.51 -21.36
C ILE A 31 2.64 -2.81 -21.81
N THR A 32 2.19 -4.03 -21.55
CA THR A 32 0.85 -4.50 -21.88
C THR A 32 -0.05 -4.64 -20.65
N HIS A 33 0.54 -4.89 -19.47
CA HIS A 33 -0.22 -5.08 -18.25
C HIS A 33 0.67 -4.97 -17.00
N VAL A 34 0.10 -4.44 -15.92
CA VAL A 34 0.73 -4.46 -14.59
C VAL A 34 -0.26 -4.99 -13.55
N ARG A 35 0.22 -5.85 -12.65
CA ARG A 35 -0.52 -6.22 -11.44
C ARG A 35 0.33 -6.01 -10.20
N ILE A 36 -0.33 -5.63 -9.12
CA ILE A 36 0.28 -5.40 -7.82
C ILE A 36 -0.59 -6.08 -6.78
N PHE A 37 0.05 -6.91 -5.98
CA PHE A 37 -0.56 -7.63 -4.88
C PHE A 37 0.08 -7.17 -3.59
N ASP A 38 -0.76 -6.84 -2.62
CA ASP A 38 -0.39 -6.43 -1.26
C ASP A 38 -1.26 -7.24 -0.28
N LEU A 39 -1.00 -8.55 -0.28
CA LEU A 39 -1.74 -9.54 0.50
C LEU A 39 -0.94 -9.80 1.77
N ILE A 40 -1.49 -9.39 2.91
CA ILE A 40 -0.78 -9.40 4.17
C ILE A 40 -1.65 -9.97 5.28
N SER A 41 -1.00 -10.45 6.34
CA SER A 41 -1.65 -10.64 7.64
C SER A 41 -1.16 -9.60 8.64
N GLU A 42 -1.97 -9.32 9.68
CA GLU A 42 -1.52 -8.44 10.75
C GLU A 42 -0.30 -9.03 11.50
N GLY A 43 0.59 -8.16 11.99
CA GLY A 43 1.85 -8.56 12.64
C GLY A 43 1.68 -9.60 13.77
N ARG A 44 0.55 -9.57 14.49
CA ARG A 44 0.21 -10.55 15.55
C ARG A 44 0.24 -12.01 15.05
N HIS A 45 -0.04 -12.28 13.78
CA HIS A 45 -0.05 -13.63 13.21
C HIS A 45 1.36 -14.21 13.05
N PHE A 46 2.35 -13.34 12.85
CA PHE A 46 3.77 -13.71 12.72
C PHE A 46 4.49 -13.69 14.08
N LEU A 47 4.26 -12.63 14.87
CA LEU A 47 5.00 -12.40 16.12
C LEU A 47 4.66 -13.44 17.20
N LYS A 48 3.39 -13.80 17.35
CA LYS A 48 2.95 -14.81 18.33
C LYS A 48 3.63 -16.19 18.15
N LYS A 49 4.11 -16.49 16.95
CA LYS A 49 4.75 -17.76 16.61
C LYS A 49 6.28 -17.76 16.78
N SER A 50 6.90 -16.59 16.93
CA SER A 50 8.36 -16.43 16.88
C SER A 50 8.97 -15.81 18.13
N GLN A 51 8.20 -15.05 18.92
CA GLN A 51 8.76 -14.29 20.05
C GLN A 51 7.74 -14.00 21.15
N ASN A 52 8.24 -13.78 22.37
CA ASN A 52 7.45 -13.25 23.47
C ASN A 52 7.21 -11.75 23.23
N ILE A 53 5.96 -11.36 23.08
CA ILE A 53 5.58 -9.96 22.83
C ILE A 53 5.43 -9.24 24.18
N LEU A 54 6.19 -8.16 24.37
CA LEU A 54 5.99 -7.22 25.48
C LEU A 54 4.98 -6.17 25.04
N SER A 55 3.95 -5.90 25.85
CA SER A 55 2.94 -4.87 25.59
C SER A 55 2.78 -3.95 26.82
N PRO A 56 3.74 -3.02 27.03
CA PRO A 56 3.68 -2.06 28.14
C PRO A 56 2.43 -1.16 28.07
N THR A 57 1.99 -0.69 29.23
CA THR A 57 0.80 0.17 29.41
C THR A 57 1.15 1.49 30.11
N ASP A 58 2.42 1.89 30.05
CA ASP A 58 3.02 3.05 30.69
C ASP A 58 2.82 4.37 29.92
N ILE A 59 2.03 4.35 28.85
CA ILE A 59 1.62 5.56 28.11
C ILE A 59 0.38 6.16 28.78
N ASP A 60 0.40 7.47 29.03
CA ASP A 60 -0.73 8.22 29.56
C ASP A 60 -2.02 7.95 28.73
N PRO A 61 -3.09 7.42 29.35
CA PRO A 61 -4.36 7.18 28.68
C PRO A 61 -4.96 8.43 28.01
N ALA A 62 -4.75 9.62 28.59
CA ALA A 62 -5.24 10.87 28.01
C ALA A 62 -4.51 11.20 26.69
N LEU A 63 -3.22 10.93 26.62
CA LEU A 63 -2.42 11.10 25.40
C LEU A 63 -2.89 10.13 24.29
N LEU A 64 -3.16 8.87 24.64
CA LEU A 64 -3.69 7.88 23.70
C LEU A 64 -5.07 8.29 23.17
N ALA A 65 -5.97 8.72 24.05
CA ALA A 65 -7.31 9.16 23.67
C ALA A 65 -7.26 10.39 22.74
N ARG A 66 -6.41 11.37 23.06
CA ARG A 66 -6.20 12.56 22.21
C ARG A 66 -5.70 12.17 20.83
N GLY A 67 -4.63 11.36 20.74
CA GLY A 67 -4.06 10.95 19.46
C GLY A 67 -5.03 10.11 18.62
N ALA A 68 -5.85 9.28 19.25
CA ALA A 68 -6.92 8.56 18.56
C ALA A 68 -7.98 9.50 17.97
N GLY A 69 -8.39 10.53 18.72
CA GLY A 69 -9.34 11.55 18.26
C GLY A 69 -8.79 12.41 17.13
N GLU A 70 -7.54 12.89 17.24
CA GLU A 70 -6.87 13.67 16.19
C GLU A 70 -6.72 12.86 14.89
N ARG A 71 -6.32 11.58 14.99
CA ARG A 71 -6.24 10.70 13.83
C ARG A 71 -7.59 10.47 13.17
N GLU A 72 -8.65 10.27 13.96
CA GLU A 72 -10.00 10.11 13.41
C GLU A 72 -10.45 11.38 12.70
N ALA A 73 -10.20 12.56 13.27
CA ALA A 73 -10.54 13.84 12.65
C ALA A 73 -9.84 14.03 11.29
N LEU A 74 -8.54 13.74 11.19
CA LEU A 74 -7.77 13.82 9.94
C LEU A 74 -8.32 12.87 8.86
N ILE A 75 -8.74 11.67 9.26
CA ILE A 75 -9.34 10.72 8.30
C ILE A 75 -10.68 11.24 7.80
N ARG A 76 -11.52 11.73 8.71
CA ARG A 76 -12.86 12.27 8.41
C ARG A 76 -12.81 13.51 7.55
N GLU A 77 -11.76 14.33 7.66
CA GLU A 77 -11.52 15.45 6.75
C GLU A 77 -11.42 14.99 5.29
N VAL A 78 -10.86 13.80 5.04
CA VAL A 78 -10.66 13.28 3.68
C VAL A 78 -11.86 12.46 3.19
N VAL A 79 -12.39 11.56 4.02
CA VAL A 79 -13.47 10.65 3.58
C VAL A 79 -14.88 11.22 3.80
N GLY A 80 -15.00 12.32 4.55
CA GLY A 80 -16.26 12.94 4.97
C GLY A 80 -16.65 12.58 6.41
N SER A 81 -17.33 13.50 7.10
CA SER A 81 -17.79 13.32 8.49
C SER A 81 -18.71 12.10 8.63
N ASP A 82 -19.61 11.91 7.66
CA ASP A 82 -20.66 10.89 7.70
C ASP A 82 -20.26 9.62 6.93
N ALA A 83 -18.97 9.49 6.61
CA ALA A 83 -18.45 8.32 5.90
C ALA A 83 -18.78 7.02 6.64
N PRO A 84 -19.23 5.98 5.92
CA PRO A 84 -19.48 4.69 6.54
C PRO A 84 -18.16 4.06 7.03
N ALA A 85 -18.25 3.21 8.06
CA ALA A 85 -17.09 2.66 8.76
C ALA A 85 -16.14 1.87 7.84
N ASP A 86 -16.69 1.21 6.82
CA ASP A 86 -15.93 0.46 5.81
C ASP A 86 -15.09 1.40 4.93
N LEU A 87 -15.58 2.60 4.58
CA LEU A 87 -14.82 3.60 3.84
C LEU A 87 -13.68 4.17 4.68
N VAL A 88 -13.96 4.50 5.95
CA VAL A 88 -12.95 4.96 6.92
C VAL A 88 -11.84 3.91 7.05
N ARG A 89 -12.22 2.63 7.18
CA ARG A 89 -11.26 1.53 7.28
C ARG A 89 -10.45 1.33 6.00
N ALA A 90 -11.07 1.38 4.83
CA ALA A 90 -10.37 1.28 3.55
C ALA A 90 -9.35 2.41 3.38
N TYR A 91 -9.70 3.65 3.73
CA TYR A 91 -8.77 4.78 3.68
C TYR A 91 -7.58 4.64 4.64
N ARG A 92 -7.83 4.13 5.86
CA ARG A 92 -6.73 3.76 6.77
C ARG A 92 -5.80 2.71 6.14
N GLY A 93 -6.36 1.69 5.49
CA GLY A 93 -5.60 0.71 4.73
C GLY A 93 -4.76 1.36 3.63
N LEU A 94 -5.34 2.25 2.83
CA LEU A 94 -4.64 2.95 1.76
C LEU A 94 -3.42 3.75 2.28
N THR A 95 -3.59 4.44 3.41
CA THR A 95 -2.53 5.28 3.99
C THR A 95 -1.45 4.48 4.72
N ALA A 96 -1.81 3.38 5.39
CA ALA A 96 -0.90 2.58 6.21
C ALA A 96 -0.20 1.44 5.46
N LEU A 97 -0.86 0.86 4.45
CA LEU A 97 -0.40 -0.31 3.70
C LEU A 97 -0.07 0.09 2.25
N SER A 98 -1.10 0.56 1.52
CA SER A 98 -1.02 0.75 0.08
C SER A 98 -0.09 1.86 -0.36
N SER A 99 0.14 2.85 0.50
CA SER A 99 1.00 4.00 0.22
C SER A 99 2.40 3.59 -0.24
N HIS A 100 2.92 2.47 0.28
CA HIS A 100 4.23 1.95 -0.10
C HIS A 100 4.25 1.36 -1.52
N HIS A 101 3.27 0.53 -1.88
CA HIS A 101 3.18 -0.05 -3.21
C HIS A 101 2.77 0.96 -4.27
N ILE A 102 1.88 1.90 -3.94
CA ILE A 102 1.51 3.00 -4.86
C ILE A 102 2.71 3.91 -5.11
N SER A 103 3.54 4.17 -4.09
CA SER A 103 4.80 4.90 -4.28
C SER A 103 5.78 4.15 -5.17
N ALA A 104 5.95 2.83 -4.96
CA ALA A 104 6.79 1.98 -5.80
C ALA A 104 6.28 1.89 -7.24
N MET A 105 4.97 1.71 -7.44
CA MET A 105 4.30 1.74 -8.75
C MET A 105 4.63 3.02 -9.51
N ARG A 106 4.41 4.19 -8.88
CA ARG A 106 4.70 5.49 -9.50
C ARG A 106 6.18 5.68 -9.79
N GLY A 107 7.05 5.11 -8.96
CA GLY A 107 8.49 5.12 -9.20
C GLY A 107 8.93 4.25 -10.38
N LEU A 108 8.18 3.19 -10.72
CA LEU A 108 8.48 2.29 -11.85
C LEU A 108 7.83 2.76 -13.14
N LEU A 109 6.59 3.25 -13.07
CA LEU A 109 5.73 3.46 -14.23
C LEU A 109 5.46 4.95 -14.51
N GLY A 110 5.84 5.85 -13.60
CA GLY A 110 5.36 7.23 -13.61
C GLY A 110 3.93 7.37 -13.07
N GLU A 111 3.33 8.53 -13.27
CA GLU A 111 1.96 8.81 -12.81
C GLU A 111 0.92 8.13 -13.72
N PRO A 112 -0.14 7.53 -13.14
CA PRO A 112 -1.29 7.13 -13.92
C PRO A 112 -2.04 8.37 -14.42
N VAL A 113 -2.72 8.23 -15.56
CA VAL A 113 -3.60 9.26 -16.13
C VAL A 113 -4.79 9.51 -15.20
N ARG A 114 -5.38 8.43 -14.66
CA ARG A 114 -6.53 8.48 -13.74
C ARG A 114 -6.75 7.13 -13.06
N VAL A 115 -7.66 7.12 -12.09
CA VAL A 115 -8.26 5.88 -11.56
C VAL A 115 -9.47 5.52 -12.41
N LEU A 116 -9.51 4.29 -12.94
CA LEU A 116 -10.66 3.76 -13.68
C LEU A 116 -11.75 3.26 -12.75
N ALA A 117 -11.34 2.53 -11.72
CA ALA A 117 -12.21 1.94 -10.73
C ALA A 117 -11.48 1.80 -9.39
N ALA A 118 -12.23 1.94 -8.31
CA ALA A 118 -11.75 1.64 -6.96
C ALA A 118 -12.91 1.04 -6.17
N HIS A 119 -12.66 -0.10 -5.54
CA HIS A 119 -13.64 -0.83 -4.76
C HIS A 119 -13.05 -1.22 -3.43
N ARG A 120 -13.88 -1.19 -2.39
CA ARG A 120 -13.56 -1.73 -1.08
C ARG A 120 -14.50 -2.87 -0.77
N THR A 121 -13.99 -3.95 -0.21
CA THR A 121 -14.76 -5.15 0.15
C THR A 121 -14.34 -5.63 1.54
N ASN A 122 -15.01 -6.69 2.04
CA ASN A 122 -14.70 -7.28 3.34
C ASN A 122 -14.69 -6.24 4.49
N GLY A 123 -15.75 -5.42 4.56
CA GLY A 123 -15.87 -4.35 5.57
C GLY A 123 -14.74 -3.32 5.49
N GLY A 124 -14.20 -3.06 4.30
CA GLY A 124 -13.09 -2.13 4.07
C GLY A 124 -11.71 -2.71 4.35
N ALA A 125 -11.58 -4.03 4.58
CA ALA A 125 -10.27 -4.68 4.76
C ALA A 125 -9.50 -4.69 3.45
N ASN A 126 -10.25 -4.91 2.37
CA ASN A 126 -9.70 -5.17 1.06
C ASN A 126 -10.01 -3.98 0.16
N THR A 127 -9.02 -3.59 -0.63
CA THR A 127 -9.15 -2.51 -1.60
C THR A 127 -8.59 -2.95 -2.94
N SER A 128 -9.40 -2.83 -3.99
CA SER A 128 -8.99 -3.10 -5.37
C SER A 128 -9.06 -1.81 -6.16
N VAL A 129 -8.00 -1.45 -6.89
CA VAL A 129 -7.91 -0.23 -7.69
C VAL A 129 -7.37 -0.56 -9.07
N THR A 130 -7.99 0.01 -10.11
CA THR A 130 -7.47 -0.06 -11.48
C THR A 130 -7.04 1.33 -11.91
N PHE A 131 -5.75 1.49 -12.22
CA PHE A 131 -5.16 2.73 -12.72
C PHE A 131 -5.03 2.68 -14.25
N ASP A 132 -5.40 3.79 -14.89
CA ASP A 132 -5.24 4.03 -16.32
C ASP A 132 -3.84 4.59 -16.61
N TYR A 133 -3.07 3.93 -17.46
CA TYR A 133 -1.77 4.44 -17.96
C TYR A 133 -1.83 4.82 -19.46
N GLY A 134 -3.03 4.92 -20.03
CA GLY A 134 -3.27 5.32 -21.42
C GLY A 134 -3.47 4.12 -22.34
N HIS A 135 -2.46 3.25 -22.48
CA HIS A 135 -2.53 2.05 -23.32
C HIS A 135 -2.54 0.72 -22.55
N PHE A 136 -2.34 0.76 -21.23
CA PHE A 136 -2.50 -0.40 -20.36
C PHE A 136 -3.14 0.00 -19.01
N ALA A 137 -3.60 -1.01 -18.28
CA ALA A 137 -4.09 -0.86 -16.93
C ALA A 137 -3.10 -1.45 -15.91
N CYS A 138 -3.01 -0.82 -14.74
CA CYS A 138 -2.38 -1.38 -13.56
C CYS A 138 -3.45 -1.76 -12.54
N CYS A 139 -3.54 -3.04 -12.19
CA CYS A 139 -4.46 -3.54 -11.17
C CYS A 139 -3.72 -3.67 -9.84
N TYR A 140 -4.25 -3.04 -8.79
CA TYR A 140 -3.74 -3.09 -7.43
C TYR A 140 -4.77 -3.74 -6.52
N ASP A 141 -4.37 -4.78 -5.78
CA ASP A 141 -5.19 -5.42 -4.76
C ASP A 141 -4.46 -5.40 -3.42
N ALA A 142 -5.07 -4.74 -2.43
CA ALA A 142 -4.71 -4.80 -1.02
C ALA A 142 -5.68 -5.74 -0.31
N VAL A 143 -5.15 -6.76 0.38
CA VAL A 143 -5.96 -7.73 1.13
C VAL A 143 -5.33 -7.94 2.49
N VAL A 144 -6.16 -7.91 3.53
CA VAL A 144 -5.74 -8.24 4.89
C VAL A 144 -6.45 -9.52 5.33
N ASP A 145 -5.66 -10.54 5.63
CA ASP A 145 -6.12 -11.85 6.09
C ASP A 145 -5.47 -12.27 7.43
N ASP A 146 -5.79 -13.48 7.88
CA ASP A 146 -5.27 -14.07 9.11
C ASP A 146 -4.40 -15.32 8.85
N LEU A 147 -3.95 -15.54 7.60
CA LEU A 147 -3.20 -16.75 7.19
C LEU A 147 -1.80 -16.81 7.82
N GLY A 148 -1.22 -15.65 8.13
CA GLY A 148 0.18 -15.52 8.52
C GLY A 148 1.13 -15.71 7.34
N LEU A 149 0.73 -15.22 6.17
CA LEU A 149 1.54 -15.18 4.95
C LEU A 149 1.66 -13.73 4.48
N PHE A 150 2.82 -13.39 3.94
CA PHE A 150 3.03 -12.11 3.28
C PHE A 150 3.29 -12.39 1.80
N ASP A 151 2.44 -11.87 0.93
CA ASP A 151 2.56 -11.98 -0.53
C ASP A 151 2.40 -10.59 -1.13
N ALA A 152 3.53 -9.89 -1.18
CA ALA A 152 3.65 -8.54 -1.70
C ALA A 152 4.49 -8.52 -2.97
N MET A 153 3.88 -8.09 -4.07
CA MET A 153 4.48 -8.20 -5.40
C MET A 153 4.06 -7.08 -6.35
N ILE A 154 4.98 -6.69 -7.23
CA ILE A 154 4.70 -5.92 -8.44
C ILE A 154 5.14 -6.77 -9.64
N GLU A 155 4.24 -6.98 -10.61
CA GLU A 155 4.56 -7.64 -11.88
C GLU A 155 4.26 -6.71 -13.05
N VAL A 156 5.28 -6.46 -13.87
CA VAL A 156 5.18 -5.71 -15.13
C VAL A 156 5.40 -6.66 -16.30
N ARG A 157 4.54 -6.56 -17.32
CA ARG A 157 4.57 -7.41 -18.51
C ARG A 157 4.65 -6.60 -19.78
N SER A 158 5.41 -7.11 -20.74
CA SER A 158 5.31 -6.79 -22.16
C SER A 158 4.96 -8.06 -22.94
N ASN A 159 4.96 -7.99 -24.28
CA ASN A 159 4.77 -9.17 -25.12
C ASN A 159 5.91 -10.20 -25.00
N THR A 160 7.10 -9.79 -24.56
CA THR A 160 8.31 -10.63 -24.58
C THR A 160 9.01 -10.73 -23.24
N LYS A 161 8.65 -9.89 -22.25
CA LYS A 161 9.31 -9.84 -20.95
C LYS A 161 8.28 -9.81 -19.82
N ARG A 162 8.66 -10.43 -18.70
CA ARG A 162 7.94 -10.36 -17.44
C ARG A 162 8.94 -10.07 -16.33
N VAL A 163 8.76 -8.97 -15.63
CA VAL A 163 9.56 -8.58 -14.46
C VAL A 163 8.67 -8.68 -13.22
N ARG A 164 9.16 -9.36 -12.19
CA ARG A 164 8.46 -9.51 -10.91
C ARG A 164 9.37 -9.06 -9.78
N ILE A 165 8.87 -8.15 -8.96
CA ILE A 165 9.47 -7.78 -7.68
C ILE A 165 8.66 -8.50 -6.62
N ILE A 166 9.33 -9.34 -5.83
CA ILE A 166 8.75 -10.01 -4.67
C ILE A 166 9.53 -9.49 -3.48
N TYR A 167 8.83 -8.96 -2.48
CA TYR A 167 9.48 -8.30 -1.34
C TYR A 167 9.73 -9.25 -0.16
N ASP A 168 9.10 -10.43 -0.16
CA ASP A 168 8.95 -11.32 1.00
C ASP A 168 8.96 -12.79 0.57
#